data_AF-A0A4V0P291-F1
#
_entry.id   AF-A0A4V0P291-F1
#
_cell.length_a   1.000
_cell.length_b   1.000
_cell.length_c   1.000
_cell.angle_alpha   90.00
_cell.angle_beta   90.00
_cell.angle_gamma   90.00
#
_symmetry.space_group_name_H-M   'P 1'
#
loop_
_entity.id
_entity.type
_entity.pdbx_description
1 polymer ?
#
loop_
_entity_poly.entity_id
_entity_poly.type
_entity_poly.pdbx_seq_one_letter_code
_entity_poly.pdbx_strand_id
1 'polypeptide(L)'
;MASKIELKKIPDTIHKKIIELKQIETKLGHLPPDNWKVGELFNRIDNPDYYQSFVLMEKQTELLFSEICEDLRARNFDNAEIVQAINAELFYEGGPKYCNEQEVLEALGQE
;
A
#
# COMPACT_ATOMS: atom_id res chain seq x y z
N MET A 1 19.37 -3.88 19.38
CA MET A 1 20.18 -3.53 18.19
C MET A 1 19.22 -3.43 17.02
N ALA A 2 18.79 -2.22 16.64
CA ALA A 2 18.00 -2.03 15.44
C ALA A 2 18.97 -2.05 14.27
N SER A 3 19.09 -3.20 13.62
CA SER A 3 19.79 -3.30 12.34
C SER A 3 19.08 -2.34 11.39
N LYS A 4 19.68 -1.16 11.17
CA LYS A 4 19.33 -0.32 10.03
C LYS A 4 19.67 -1.16 8.81
N ILE A 5 18.66 -1.86 8.30
CA ILE A 5 18.74 -2.46 6.98
C ILE A 5 19.03 -1.28 6.06
N GLU A 6 20.19 -1.27 5.42
CA GLU A 6 20.46 -0.34 4.33
C GLU A 6 19.44 -0.67 3.24
N LEU A 7 18.26 -0.04 3.29
CA LEU A 7 17.20 -0.19 2.32
C LEU A 7 17.83 0.05 0.95
N LYS A 8 18.05 -1.03 0.20
CA LYS A 8 18.47 -0.97 -1.20
C LYS A 8 17.58 0.08 -1.86
N LYS A 9 18.21 1.05 -2.52
CA LYS A 9 17.51 2.23 -3.02
C LYS A 9 16.36 1.80 -3.91
N ILE A 10 15.13 2.04 -3.46
CA ILE A 10 13.92 1.67 -4.20
C ILE A 10 13.93 2.49 -5.49
N PRO A 11 13.78 1.87 -6.66
CA PRO A 11 13.71 2.60 -7.91
C PRO A 11 12.47 3.50 -7.94
N ASP A 12 12.62 4.65 -8.58
CA ASP A 12 11.58 5.69 -8.71
C ASP A 12 10.25 5.14 -9.25
N THR A 13 10.31 4.11 -10.09
CA THR A 13 9.12 3.42 -10.61
C THR A 13 8.31 2.71 -9.53
N ILE A 14 8.97 1.98 -8.62
CA ILE A 14 8.28 1.32 -7.49
C ILE A 14 7.80 2.39 -6.51
N HIS A 15 8.62 3.39 -6.25
CA HIS A 15 8.26 4.50 -5.38
C HIS A 15 6.95 5.17 -5.82
N LYS A 16 6.79 5.42 -7.13
CA LYS A 16 5.52 5.93 -7.69
C LYS A 16 4.35 4.98 -7.47
N LYS A 17 4.54 3.67 -7.63
CA LYS A 17 3.50 2.67 -7.35
C LYS A 17 3.09 2.68 -5.87
N ILE A 18 4.05 2.82 -4.94
CA ILE A 18 3.78 2.92 -3.50
C ILE A 18 3.00 4.20 -3.16
N ILE A 19 3.35 5.34 -3.77
CA ILE A 19 2.58 6.59 -3.62
C ILE A 19 1.16 6.42 -4.17
N GLU A 20 0.99 5.74 -5.30
CA GLU A 20 -0.33 5.46 -5.88
C GLU A 20 -1.18 4.58 -4.96
N LEU A 21 -0.58 3.52 -4.39
CA LEU A 21 -1.20 2.68 -3.37
C LEU A 21 -1.68 3.52 -2.18
N LYS A 22 -0.82 4.40 -1.65
CA LYS A 22 -1.15 5.34 -0.56
C LYS A 22 -2.32 6.24 -0.91
N GLN A 23 -2.40 6.75 -2.14
CA GLN A 23 -3.50 7.60 -2.57
C GLN A 23 -4.84 6.84 -2.65
N ILE A 24 -4.83 5.59 -3.14
CA ILE A 24 -6.04 4.78 -3.23
C ILE A 24 -6.52 4.39 -1.83
N GLU A 25 -5.61 3.95 -0.95
CA GLU A 25 -5.93 3.65 0.46
C GLU A 25 -6.47 4.87 1.22
N THR A 26 -5.95 6.07 0.91
CA THR A 26 -6.48 7.34 1.44
C THR A 26 -7.91 7.62 0.94
N LYS A 27 -8.19 7.33 -0.34
CA LYS A 27 -9.53 7.45 -0.93
C LYS A 27 -10.52 6.43 -0.37
N LEU A 28 -10.07 5.20 -0.13
CA LEU A 28 -10.84 4.15 0.57
C LEU A 28 -11.11 4.53 2.02
N GLY A 29 -10.27 5.40 2.60
CA GLY A 29 -10.38 5.85 3.99
C GLY A 29 -9.64 4.97 4.99
N HIS A 30 -8.78 4.07 4.50
CA HIS A 30 -7.91 3.26 5.33
C HIS A 30 -6.73 4.07 5.87
N LEU A 31 -6.27 5.06 5.11
CA LEU A 31 -5.24 6.01 5.53
C LEU A 31 -5.83 7.40 5.73
N PRO A 32 -5.40 8.13 6.78
CA PRO A 32 -5.77 9.52 6.93
C PRO A 32 -5.10 10.36 5.83
N PRO A 33 -5.85 11.15 5.03
CA PRO A 33 -5.22 12.12 4.14
C PRO A 33 -4.41 13.14 4.95
N ASP A 34 -3.23 13.51 4.45
CA ASP A 34 -2.40 14.60 4.99
C ASP A 34 -3.19 15.92 5.14
N ASN A 35 -4.24 16.10 4.34
CA ASN A 35 -5.06 17.31 4.32
C ASN A 35 -6.56 16.96 4.36
N TRP A 36 -7.12 16.74 5.55
CA TRP A 36 -8.55 16.53 5.75
C TRP A 36 -9.37 17.74 5.26
N LYS A 37 -10.10 17.60 4.16
CA LYS A 37 -11.18 18.51 3.78
C LYS A 37 -12.53 17.86 4.07
N VAL A 38 -13.31 18.50 4.95
CA VAL A 38 -14.63 18.03 5.42
C VAL A 38 -15.60 17.71 4.28
N GLY A 39 -15.45 18.36 3.11
CA GLY A 39 -16.25 18.09 1.91
C GLY A 39 -16.01 16.72 1.25
N GLU A 40 -14.84 16.10 1.46
CA GLU A 40 -14.57 14.76 0.92
C GLU A 40 -15.31 13.65 1.68
N LEU A 41 -15.60 13.86 2.97
CA LEU A 41 -16.40 12.93 3.76
C LEU A 41 -17.85 12.87 3.26
N PHE A 42 -18.42 14.00 2.83
CA PHE A 42 -19.79 14.06 2.31
C PHE A 42 -19.95 13.38 0.95
N ASN A 43 -18.96 13.50 0.06
CA ASN A 43 -19.00 12.88 -1.27
C ASN A 43 -19.03 11.34 -1.24
N ARG A 44 -18.52 10.73 -0.15
CA ARG A 44 -18.53 9.28 0.07
C ARG A 44 -19.90 8.75 0.47
N ILE A 45 -20.73 9.58 1.10
CA ILE A 45 -22.04 9.19 1.64
C ILE A 45 -23.14 9.40 0.57
N ASP A 46 -22.97 10.38 -0.32
CA ASP A 46 -23.99 10.79 -1.29
C ASP A 46 -23.93 10.02 -2.63
N ASN A 47 -22.82 9.31 -2.92
CA ASN A 47 -22.67 8.57 -4.18
C ASN A 47 -23.25 7.14 -4.10
N PRO A 48 -24.33 6.81 -4.82
CA PRO A 48 -24.87 5.45 -4.85
C PRO A 48 -23.93 4.44 -5.53
N ASP A 49 -23.03 4.91 -6.40
CA ASP A 49 -21.99 4.11 -7.07
C ASP A 49 -20.71 3.96 -6.22
N TYR A 50 -20.67 4.60 -5.03
CA TYR A 50 -19.50 4.60 -4.16
C TYR A 50 -19.10 3.18 -3.75
N TYR A 51 -20.06 2.31 -3.47
CA TYR A 51 -19.78 0.92 -3.11
C TYR A 51 -19.14 0.14 -4.27
N GLN A 52 -19.59 0.37 -5.50
CA GLN A 52 -19.02 -0.30 -6.68
C GLN A 52 -17.60 0.22 -6.97
N SER A 53 -17.39 1.53 -6.83
CA SER A 53 -16.07 2.16 -6.86
C SER A 53 -15.15 1.68 -5.74
N PHE A 54 -15.67 1.45 -4.54
CA PHE A 54 -14.92 0.95 -3.38
C PHE A 54 -14.36 -0.45 -3.66
N VAL A 55 -15.20 -1.38 -4.11
CA VAL A 55 -14.76 -2.75 -4.45
C VAL A 55 -13.74 -2.77 -5.59
N LEU A 56 -13.89 -1.89 -6.57
CA LEU A 56 -12.91 -1.71 -7.66
C LEU A 56 -11.58 -1.17 -7.14
N MET A 57 -11.62 -0.18 -6.26
CA MET A 57 -10.43 0.41 -5.64
C MET A 57 -9.71 -0.59 -4.73
N GLU A 58 -10.43 -1.41 -3.96
CA GLU A 58 -9.84 -2.49 -3.14
C GLU A 58 -9.11 -3.52 -4.01
N LYS A 59 -9.73 -3.98 -5.10
CA LYS A 59 -9.05 -4.90 -6.03
C LYS A 59 -7.83 -4.25 -6.69
N GLN A 60 -7.91 -2.97 -6.99
CA GLN A 60 -6.80 -2.23 -7.56
C GLN A 60 -5.63 -2.12 -6.57
N THR A 61 -5.90 -1.92 -5.27
CA THR A 61 -4.87 -1.92 -4.23
C THR A 61 -4.23 -3.29 -4.06
N GLU A 62 -5.00 -4.38 -4.12
CA GLU A 62 -4.45 -5.75 -4.09
C GLU A 62 -3.50 -6.01 -5.27
N LEU A 63 -3.92 -5.64 -6.49
CA LEU A 63 -3.10 -5.79 -7.69
C LEU A 63 -1.82 -4.94 -7.62
N LEU A 64 -1.93 -3.67 -7.23
CA LEU A 64 -0.79 -2.78 -7.06
C LEU A 64 0.19 -3.32 -6.01
N PHE A 65 -0.33 -3.85 -4.90
CA PHE A 65 0.50 -4.43 -3.86
C PHE A 65 1.24 -5.69 -4.32
N SER A 66 0.54 -6.63 -4.96
CA SER A 66 1.18 -7.81 -5.57
C SER A 66 2.24 -7.39 -6.58
N GLU A 67 1.94 -6.43 -7.46
CA GLU A 67 2.93 -5.93 -8.42
C GLU A 67 4.16 -5.35 -7.73
N ILE A 68 4.00 -4.53 -6.68
CA ILE A 68 5.11 -3.96 -5.91
C ILE A 68 5.95 -5.08 -5.27
N CYS A 69 5.30 -6.06 -4.66
CA CYS A 69 5.95 -7.21 -4.05
C CYS A 69 6.74 -8.02 -5.08
N GLU A 70 6.15 -8.33 -6.24
CA GLU A 70 6.82 -9.04 -7.33
C GLU A 70 8.01 -8.24 -7.90
N ASP A 71 7.85 -6.93 -8.13
CA ASP A 71 8.90 -6.04 -8.62
C ASP A 71 10.09 -5.95 -7.64
N LEU A 72 9.83 -5.97 -6.34
CA LEU A 72 10.86 -5.98 -5.30
C LEU A 72 11.49 -7.36 -5.16
N ARG A 73 10.69 -8.43 -5.21
CA ARG A 73 11.19 -9.82 -5.16
C ARG A 73 12.11 -10.14 -6.34
N ALA A 74 11.73 -9.71 -7.55
CA ALA A 74 12.57 -9.82 -8.76
C ALA A 74 13.92 -9.11 -8.61
N ARG A 75 13.99 -8.10 -7.73
CA ARG A 75 15.21 -7.36 -7.39
C ARG A 75 15.97 -7.92 -6.20
N ASN A 76 15.66 -9.14 -5.75
CA ASN A 76 16.31 -9.80 -4.61
C ASN A 76 16.13 -9.04 -3.29
N PHE A 77 14.97 -8.41 -3.07
CA PHE A 77 14.60 -7.94 -1.74
C PHE A 77 13.99 -9.09 -0.95
N ASP A 78 14.38 -9.17 0.33
CA ASP A 78 13.74 -10.09 1.27
C ASP A 78 12.36 -9.58 1.70
N ASN A 79 11.50 -10.45 2.22
CA ASN A 79 10.13 -10.10 2.59
C ASN A 79 10.13 -9.01 3.68
N ALA A 80 11.04 -9.10 4.66
CA ALA A 80 11.22 -8.06 5.67
C ALA A 80 11.69 -6.72 5.07
N GLU A 81 12.52 -6.75 4.02
CA GLU A 81 12.96 -5.53 3.32
C GLU A 81 11.81 -4.88 2.54
N ILE A 82 10.95 -5.70 1.91
CA ILE A 82 9.75 -5.26 1.19
C ILE A 82 8.79 -4.55 2.15
N VAL A 83 8.51 -5.17 3.29
CA VAL A 83 7.65 -4.59 4.34
C VAL A 83 8.21 -3.25 4.83
N GLN A 84 9.51 -3.17 5.11
CA GLN A 84 10.13 -1.92 5.55
C GLN A 84 10.09 -0.85 4.45
N ALA A 85 10.32 -1.21 3.20
CA ALA A 85 10.27 -0.29 2.06
C ALA A 85 8.89 0.34 1.88
N ILE A 86 7.83 -0.47 2.01
CA ILE A 86 6.45 -0.03 1.88
C ILE A 86 6.04 0.82 3.09
N ASN A 87 6.33 0.34 4.31
CA ASN A 87 6.03 1.06 5.54
C ASN A 87 6.78 2.38 5.69
N ALA A 88 7.98 2.51 5.11
CA ALA A 88 8.74 3.75 5.12
C ALA A 88 8.01 4.89 4.38
N GLU A 89 7.19 4.58 3.38
CA GLU A 89 6.42 5.57 2.59
C GLU A 89 4.97 5.72 3.06
N LEU A 90 4.35 4.62 3.50
CA LEU A 90 3.00 4.65 4.07
C LEU A 90 2.98 5.23 5.49
N PHE A 91 4.10 5.22 6.22
CA PHE A 91 4.21 5.66 7.62
C PHE A 91 3.16 5.00 8.53
N TYR A 92 2.84 3.73 8.27
CA TYR A 92 1.75 3.04 8.95
C TYR A 92 2.23 1.73 9.59
N GLU A 93 2.73 1.81 10.83
CA GLU A 93 2.96 0.62 11.64
C GLU A 93 1.61 0.09 12.18
N GLY A 94 1.13 -1.04 11.65
CA GLY A 94 -0.01 -1.77 12.23
C GLY A 94 -1.35 -1.68 11.49
N GLY A 95 -1.37 -1.53 10.17
CA GLY A 95 -2.60 -1.68 9.38
C GLY A 95 -2.52 -0.99 8.04
N PRO A 96 -3.67 -0.59 7.47
CA PRO A 96 -4.64 -1.55 6.88
C PRO A 96 -3.99 -2.83 6.28
N LYS A 97 -4.67 -3.62 5.44
CA LYS A 97 -4.02 -4.78 4.79
C LYS A 97 -2.72 -4.32 4.08
N TYR A 98 -1.81 -5.25 3.78
CA TYR A 98 -0.58 -5.08 2.98
C TYR A 98 0.71 -4.62 3.71
N CYS A 99 0.78 -4.69 5.04
CA CYS A 99 1.92 -4.11 5.79
C CYS A 99 2.73 -5.12 6.63
N ASN A 100 2.46 -6.43 6.52
CA ASN A 100 3.20 -7.48 7.23
C ASN A 100 3.84 -8.51 6.30
N GLU A 101 4.87 -9.22 6.79
CA GLU A 101 5.60 -10.24 6.01
C GLU A 101 4.68 -11.35 5.51
N GLN A 102 3.66 -11.71 6.30
CA GLN A 102 2.66 -12.70 5.93
C GLN A 102 1.81 -12.25 4.73
N GLU A 103 1.48 -10.97 4.65
CA GLU A 103 0.70 -10.41 3.54
C GLU A 103 1.55 -10.31 2.27
N VAL A 104 2.85 -10.01 2.41
CA VAL A 104 3.81 -10.10 1.30
C VAL A 104 3.91 -11.53 0.78
N LEU A 105 3.93 -12.53 1.66
CA LEU A 105 3.91 -13.94 1.28
C LEU A 105 2.62 -14.32 0.54
N GLU A 106 1.46 -13.93 1.06
CA GLU A 106 0.17 -14.15 0.41
C GLU A 106 0.10 -13.47 -0.97
N ALA A 107 0.58 -12.23 -1.08
CA ALA A 107 0.60 -11.47 -2.34
C ALA A 107 1.55 -12.06 -3.39
N LEU A 108 2.59 -12.78 -2.96
CA LEU A 108 3.51 -13.54 -3.81
C LEU A 108 3.02 -14.97 -4.09
N GLY A 109 1.85 -15.36 -3.58
CA GLY A 109 1.28 -16.71 -3.74
C GLY A 109 2.06 -17.81 -3.01
N GLN A 110 2.78 -17.46 -1.94
CA GLN A 110 3.52 -18.40 -1.12
C GLN A 110 2.73 -18.69 0.17
N GLU A 111 1.95 -19.79 0.16
CA GLU A 111 1.23 -20.35 1.32
C GLU A 111 2.16 -21.08 2.30
#